data_AF-W7KQI0-F1
#
_entry.id   AF-W7KQI0-F1
#
_cell.length_a   1.000
_cell.length_b   1.000
_cell.length_c   1.000
_cell.angle_alpha   90.00
_cell.angle_beta   90.00
_cell.angle_gamma   90.00
#
_symmetry.space_group_name_H-M   'P 1'
#
loop_
_entity.id
_entity.type
_entity.pdbx_description
1 polymer ?
#
loop_
_entity_poly.entity_id
_entity_poly.type
_entity_poly.pdbx_seq_one_letter_code
_entity_poly.pdbx_strand_id
1 'polypeptide(L)'
;MNNDNTIAAFHIKSNKGGILKLNTNKMYHWHIPKPLRTKVHQGDIVLVRTARGLEQVLVMKVFREEFEETQRKYKQVVKVLERAPKKEPVRNEG
;
A
#
# COMPACT_ATOMS: atom_id res chain seq x y z
N MET A 1 -8.46 -17.38 -2.59
CA MET A 1 -7.28 -16.77 -1.94
C MET A 1 -7.03 -15.43 -2.59
N ASN A 2 -6.80 -14.36 -1.82
CA ASN A 2 -6.51 -13.06 -2.41
C ASN A 2 -5.17 -13.13 -3.17
N ASN A 3 -5.23 -12.98 -4.49
CA ASN A 3 -4.10 -13.11 -5.40
C ASN A 3 -3.55 -11.75 -5.85
N ASP A 4 -4.09 -10.66 -5.32
CA ASP A 4 -3.61 -9.32 -5.58
C ASP A 4 -2.10 -9.23 -5.35
N ASN A 5 -1.43 -8.67 -6.34
CA ASN A 5 0.02 -8.70 -6.42
C ASN A 5 0.61 -7.29 -6.61
N THR A 6 -0.23 -6.26 -6.61
CA THR A 6 0.17 -4.89 -6.90
C THR A 6 -0.59 -3.91 -6.00
N ILE A 7 0.10 -2.87 -5.56
CA ILE A 7 -0.52 -1.72 -4.88
C ILE A 7 -0.46 -0.49 -5.75
N ALA A 8 -1.43 0.40 -5.60
CA ALA A 8 -1.34 1.80 -5.97
C ALA A 8 -1.25 2.64 -4.69
N ALA A 9 -0.28 3.54 -4.60
CA ALA A 9 0.02 4.25 -3.36
C ALA A 9 0.59 5.66 -3.59
N PHE A 10 0.44 6.51 -2.57
CA PHE A 10 1.08 7.84 -2.50
C PHE A 10 2.25 7.83 -1.52
N HIS A 11 3.33 8.52 -1.89
CA HIS A 11 4.44 8.78 -0.96
C HIS A 11 4.00 9.65 0.21
N ILE A 12 4.48 9.32 1.41
CA ILE A 12 4.31 10.14 2.60
C ILE A 12 5.48 11.14 2.66
N LYS A 13 5.19 12.44 2.60
CA LYS A 13 6.21 13.51 2.72
C LYS A 13 6.55 13.78 4.18
N SER A 14 5.56 13.72 5.06
CA SER A 14 5.76 13.89 6.50
C SER A 14 4.67 13.18 7.29
N ASN A 15 5.05 12.64 8.44
CA ASN A 15 4.14 12.20 9.49
C ASN A 15 4.56 12.91 10.79
N LYS A 16 3.87 14.00 11.16
CA LYS A 16 4.17 14.80 12.36
C LYS A 16 2.89 15.08 13.12
N GLY A 17 2.89 14.79 14.43
CA GLY A 17 1.75 15.07 15.32
C GLY A 17 0.44 14.42 14.89
N GLY A 18 0.51 13.21 14.29
CA GLY A 18 -0.68 12.50 13.79
C GLY A 18 -1.21 12.99 12.44
N ILE A 19 -0.59 14.00 11.83
CA ILE A 19 -0.97 14.52 10.51
C ILE A 19 -0.06 13.92 9.45
N LEU A 20 -0.66 13.12 8.55
CA LEU A 20 -0.02 12.60 7.35
C LEU A 20 -0.11 13.63 6.21
N LYS A 21 1.04 14.05 5.68
CA LYS A 21 1.11 14.80 4.43
C LYS A 21 1.54 13.86 3.30
N LEU A 22 0.66 13.70 2.32
CA LEU A 22 0.90 12.86 1.15
C LEU A 22 1.42 13.68 -0.04
N ASN A 23 2.22 13.04 -0.89
CA ASN A 23 2.50 13.55 -2.23
C ASN A 23 1.44 13.03 -3.20
N THR A 24 0.35 13.76 -3.38
CA THR A 24 -0.77 13.35 -4.23
C THR A 24 -0.57 13.67 -5.71
N ASN A 25 0.52 14.37 -6.08
CA ASN A 25 0.81 14.75 -7.47
C ASN A 25 0.94 13.55 -8.41
N LYS A 26 1.34 12.39 -7.89
CA LYS A 26 1.48 11.17 -8.67
C LYS A 26 1.23 9.93 -7.82
N MET A 27 0.36 9.06 -8.33
CA MET A 27 0.16 7.73 -7.79
C MET A 27 1.16 6.77 -8.44
N TYR A 28 1.76 5.91 -7.63
CA TYR A 28 2.79 4.97 -8.07
C TYR A 28 2.40 3.54 -7.72
N HIS A 29 3.02 2.58 -8.40
CA HIS A 29 2.74 1.17 -8.25
C HIS A 29 3.95 0.38 -7.75
N TRP A 30 3.68 -0.62 -6.91
CA TRP A 30 4.68 -1.58 -6.42
C TRP A 30 4.11 -2.99 -6.41
N HIS A 31 4.96 -3.98 -6.65
CA HIS A 31 4.59 -5.37 -6.52
C HIS A 31 4.60 -5.83 -5.06
N ILE A 32 3.61 -6.64 -4.72
CA ILE A 32 3.50 -7.31 -3.43
C ILE A 32 4.15 -8.70 -3.56
N PRO A 33 5.25 -8.97 -2.83
CA PRO A 33 5.86 -10.28 -2.84
C PRO A 33 4.90 -11.32 -2.23
N LYS A 34 4.99 -12.58 -2.67
CA LYS A 34 4.07 -13.66 -2.26
C LYS A 34 3.77 -13.71 -0.74
N PRO A 35 4.76 -13.57 0.17
CA PRO A 35 4.52 -13.61 1.62
C PRO A 35 3.67 -12.46 2.19
N LEU A 36 3.47 -11.39 1.41
CA LEU A 36 2.76 -10.18 1.82
C LEU A 36 1.38 -10.00 1.14
N ARG A 37 1.01 -10.83 0.15
CA ARG A 37 -0.21 -10.63 -0.65
C ARG A 37 -1.50 -10.67 0.16
N THR A 38 -1.56 -11.52 1.19
CA THR A 38 -2.69 -11.59 2.13
C THR A 38 -2.56 -10.64 3.30
N LYS A 39 -1.43 -9.92 3.39
CA LYS A 39 -1.11 -9.05 4.51
C LYS A 39 -1.30 -7.60 4.16
N VAL A 40 -1.10 -7.14 2.93
CA VAL A 40 -1.23 -5.72 2.57
C VAL A 40 -2.67 -5.40 2.22
N HIS A 41 -3.23 -4.37 2.84
CA HIS A 41 -4.59 -3.91 2.61
C HIS A 41 -4.63 -2.41 2.28
N GLN A 42 -5.74 -1.97 1.71
CA GLN A 42 -6.00 -0.54 1.51
C GLN A 42 -6.00 0.20 2.87
N GLY A 43 -5.38 1.37 2.90
CA GLY A 43 -5.22 2.20 4.09
C GLY A 43 -3.97 1.87 4.92
N ASP A 44 -3.29 0.75 4.66
CA ASP A 44 -2.02 0.45 5.34
C ASP A 44 -0.92 1.45 4.94
N ILE A 45 0.00 1.70 5.87
CA ILE A 45 1.28 2.35 5.56
C ILE A 45 2.32 1.25 5.40
N VAL A 46 2.99 1.22 4.25
CA VAL A 46 3.97 0.19 3.92
C VAL A 46 5.32 0.82 3.54
N LEU A 47 6.38 0.05 3.78
CA LEU A 47 7.73 0.39 3.33
C LEU A 47 7.97 -0.22 1.95
N VAL A 48 8.44 0.57 0.99
CA VAL A 48 8.67 0.16 -0.40
C VAL A 48 10.09 0.46 -0.86
N ARG A 49 10.57 -0.29 -1.85
CA ARG A 49 11.81 0.04 -2.57
C ARG A 49 11.55 1.11 -3.62
N THR A 50 12.41 2.11 -3.70
CA THR A 50 12.44 3.14 -4.75
C THR A 50 13.80 3.15 -5.45
N ALA A 51 13.98 4.04 -6.44
CA ALA A 51 15.30 4.25 -7.04
C ALA A 51 16.29 4.91 -6.07
N ARG A 52 15.80 5.62 -5.05
CA ARG A 52 16.61 6.40 -4.10
C ARG A 52 16.78 5.73 -2.74
N GLY A 53 16.22 4.54 -2.54
CA GLY A 53 16.29 3.82 -1.27
C GLY A 53 14.94 3.25 -0.84
N LEU A 54 14.64 3.35 0.45
CA LEU A 54 13.38 2.91 1.03
C LEU A 54 12.51 4.12 1.37
N GLU A 55 11.22 4.01 1.07
CA GLU A 55 10.25 5.09 1.30
C GLU A 55 8.98 4.53 1.93
N GLN A 56 8.25 5.38 2.66
CA GLN A 56 6.93 5.05 3.19
C GLN A 56 5.83 5.52 2.24
N VAL A 57 4.82 4.68 2.03
CA VAL A 57 3.68 5.00 1.17
C VAL A 57 2.36 4.60 1.84
N LEU A 58 1.31 5.38 1.58
CA LEU A 58 -0.06 5.03 1.95
C LEU A 58 -0.70 4.24 0.82
N VAL A 59 -1.13 3.01 1.12
CA VAL A 59 -1.78 2.12 0.16
C VAL A 59 -3.20 2.63 -0.14
N MET A 60 -3.42 3.06 -1.37
CA MET A 60 -4.73 3.55 -1.83
C MET A 60 -5.58 2.45 -2.44
N LYS A 61 -4.94 1.47 -3.09
CA LYS A 61 -5.62 0.32 -3.70
C LYS A 61 -4.71 -0.90 -3.72
N VAL A 62 -5.29 -2.08 -3.56
CA VAL A 62 -4.65 -3.39 -3.74
C VAL A 62 -5.39 -4.09 -4.88
N PHE A 63 -4.66 -4.63 -5.86
CA PHE A 63 -5.26 -5.25 -7.04
C PHE A 63 -4.32 -6.27 -7.69
N ARG A 64 -4.90 -7.08 -8.59
CA ARG A 64 -4.18 -8.01 -9.44
C ARG A 64 -3.78 -7.33 -10.75
N GLU A 65 -2.50 -7.46 -11.11
CA GLU A 65 -1.96 -7.09 -12.42
C GLU A 65 -1.20 -8.28 -13.00
N GLU A 66 -1.56 -8.76 -14.18
CA GLU A 66 -0.84 -9.85 -14.85
C GLU A 66 0.33 -9.29 -15.67
N PHE A 67 1.52 -9.86 -15.45
CA PHE A 67 2.73 -9.40 -16.15
C PHE A 67 2.63 -9.60 -17.66
N GLU A 68 1.97 -10.66 -18.11
CA GLU A 68 1.78 -10.97 -19.53
C GLU A 68 0.98 -9.89 -20.25
N GLU A 69 0.08 -9.20 -19.53
CA GLU A 69 -0.78 -8.15 -20.09
C GLU A 69 -0.09 -6.78 -20.05
N THR A 70 0.62 -6.45 -18.97
CA THR A 70 1.16 -5.09 -18.78
C THR A 70 2.64 -4.96 -19.12
N GLN A 71 3.40 -6.07 -19.06
CA GLN A 71 4.86 -6.12 -19.12
C GLN A 71 5.56 -5.18 -18.13
N ARG A 72 4.85 -4.71 -17.09
CA ARG A 72 5.39 -3.73 -16.15
C ARG A 72 6.20 -4.42 -15.07
N LYS A 73 7.39 -3.86 -14.82
CA LYS A 73 8.26 -4.28 -13.72
C LYS A 73 8.25 -3.20 -12.66
N TYR A 74 7.54 -3.44 -11.56
CA TYR A 74 7.58 -2.54 -10.41
C TYR A 74 8.62 -2.98 -9.37
N LYS A 75 9.10 -2.01 -8.60
CA LYS A 75 9.83 -2.31 -7.35
C LYS A 75 8.86 -2.93 -6.34
N GLN A 76 9.39 -3.50 -5.26
CA GLN A 76 8.61 -4.30 -4.33
C GLN A 76 8.26 -3.58 -3.02
N VAL A 77 7.14 -3.99 -2.43
CA VAL A 77 6.82 -3.79 -1.01
C VAL A 77 7.76 -4.62 -0.15
N VAL A 78 8.31 -4.01 0.91
CA VAL A 78 9.25 -4.64 1.84
C VAL A 78 8.51 -5.19 3.06
N LYS A 79 7.69 -4.36 3.71
CA LYS A 79 6.91 -4.73 4.89
C LYS A 79 5.77 -3.74 5.14
N VAL A 80 4.78 -4.16 5.92
CA VAL A 80 3.78 -3.26 6.48
C VAL A 80 4.35 -2.59 7.74
N LEU A 81 4.17 -1.27 7.86
CA LEU A 81 4.61 -0.48 9.01
C LEU A 81 3.44 -0.18 9.95
N GLU A 82 2.32 0.26 9.39
CA GLU A 82 1.11 0.61 10.13
C GLU A 82 -0.12 0.00 9.45
N ARG A 83 -1.07 -0.43 10.27
CA ARG A 83 -2.30 -1.06 9.83
C ARG A 83 -3.41 -0.03 9.75
N ALA A 84 -4.21 -0.11 8.69
CA ALA A 84 -5.48 0.60 8.67
C ALA A 84 -6.30 0.25 9.92
N PRO A 85 -7.00 1.22 10.54
CA PRO A 85 -7.91 0.94 11.65
C PRO A 85 -8.93 -0.12 11.22
N LYS A 86 -9.14 -1.14 12.04
CA LYS A 86 -10.24 -2.07 11.82
C LYS A 86 -11.53 -1.29 12.06
N LYS A 87 -12.48 -1.35 11.13
CA LYS A 87 -13.84 -0.89 11.42
C LYS A 87 -14.37 -1.74 12.57
N GLU A 88 -14.61 -1.13 13.72
CA GLU A 88 -15.45 -1.76 14.74
C GLU A 88 -16.85 -1.93 14.14
N PRO A 89 -17.51 -3.08 14.34
CA PRO A 89 -18.89 -3.23 13.92
C PRO A 89 -19.72 -2.16 14.65
N VAL A 90 -20.38 -1.29 13.90
CA VAL A 90 -21.35 -0.33 14.44
C VAL A 90 -22.43 -1.15 15.13
N ARG A 91 -22.43 -1.18 16.47
CA ARG A 91 -23.55 -1.72 17.23
C ARG A 91 -24.69 -0.73 17.06
N ASN A 92 -25.67 -1.08 16.24
CA ASN A 92 -26.97 -0.43 16.28
C ASN A 92 -27.64 -0.91 17.57
N GLU A 93 -27.65 -0.06 18.59
CA GLU A 93 -28.56 -0.25 19.72
C GLU A 93 -29.95 0.12 19.21
N GLY A 94 -30.85 -0.87 19.24
CA GLY A 94 -32.26 -0.73 18.85
C GLY A 94 -33.15 -0.35 20.02
#